data_AF-A0A0N9HK17-F1
#
_entry.id   AF-A0A0N9HK17-F1
#
_cell.length_a   1.000
_cell.length_b   1.000
_cell.length_c   1.000
_cell.angle_alpha   90.00
_cell.angle_beta   90.00
_cell.angle_gamma   90.00
#
_symmetry.space_group_name_H-M   'P 1'
#
loop_
_entity.id
_entity.type
_entity.pdbx_description
1 polymer ?
#
loop_
_entity_poly.entity_id
_entity_poly.type
_entity_poly.pdbx_seq_one_letter_code
_entity_poly.pdbx_strand_id
1 'polypeptide(L)' 'FILLMMVMIHIMMIHEKGSSNPLGLNLNIDKIPFHPYFTVKDILGFLMTLFMFSIVVLIMPYILNDAENFNMA' A
#
# COMPACT_ATOMS: atom_id res chain seq x y z
N PHE A 1 -3.79 -16.06 6.03
CA PHE A 1 -3.41 -15.89 7.45
C PHE A 1 -1.91 -15.81 7.67
N ILE A 2 -1.09 -16.73 7.13
CA ILE A 2 0.38 -16.67 7.26
C ILE A 2 0.94 -15.34 6.73
N LEU A 3 0.47 -14.86 5.58
CA LEU A 3 0.88 -13.55 5.05
C LEU A 3 0.59 -12.39 6.02
N LEU A 4 -0.56 -12.40 6.72
CA LEU A 4 -0.88 -11.37 7.71
C LEU A 4 0.13 -11.39 8.87
N MET A 5 0.50 -12.58 9.36
CA MET A 5 1.54 -12.73 10.37
C MET A 5 2.89 -12.16 9.88
N MET A 6 3.27 -12.46 8.64
CA MET A 6 4.50 -11.94 8.04
C MET A 6 4.48 -10.40 7.91
N VAL A 7 3.32 -9.81 7.56
CA VAL A 7 3.16 -8.34 7.52
C VAL A 7 3.36 -7.71 8.91
N MET A 8 2.82 -8.32 9.97
CA MET A 8 3.01 -7.81 11.33
C MET A 8 4.49 -7.88 11.77
N ILE A 9 5.16 -9.00 11.50
CA ILE A 9 6.60 -9.15 11.80
C ILE A 9 7.41 -8.12 11.01
N HIS A 10 7.08 -7.90 9.74
CA HIS A 10 7.73 -6.90 8.90
C HIS A 10 7.58 -5.48 9.47
N ILE A 11 6.36 -5.08 9.86
CA ILE A 11 6.11 -3.76 10.46
C ILE A 11 6.87 -3.60 11.78
N MET A 12 6.90 -4.63 12.62
CA MET A 12 7.65 -4.61 13.88
C MET A 12 9.16 -4.35 13.64
N MET A 13 9.76 -5.02 12.67
CA MET A 13 11.17 -4.81 12.32
C MET A 13 11.46 -3.38 11.84
N ILE A 14 10.53 -2.76 11.12
CA ILE A 14 10.66 -1.35 10.70
C ILE A 14 10.48 -0.41 11.89
N HIS A 15 9.60 -0.72 12.84
CA HIS A 15 9.39 0.11 14.02
C HIS A 15 10.64 0.20 14.93
N GLU A 16 11.45 -0.86 15.01
CA GLU A 16 12.70 -0.86 15.78
C GLU A 16 13.76 0.11 15.22
N LYS A 17 13.87 0.22 13.89
CA LYS A 17 14.89 1.05 13.22
C LYS A 17 14.38 2.41 12.72
N GLY A 18 13.08 2.52 12.50
CA GLY A 18 12.45 3.60 11.75
C GLY A 18 12.60 3.45 10.23
N SER A 19 11.80 4.21 9.48
CA SER A 19 11.89 4.30 8.02
C SER A 19 13.17 5.03 7.59
N SER A 20 13.64 4.75 6.37
CA SER A 20 14.69 5.54 5.71
C SER A 20 14.09 6.77 5.00
N ASN A 21 14.95 7.63 4.46
CA ASN A 21 14.55 8.79 3.66
C ASN A 21 15.27 8.78 2.29
N PRO A 22 14.79 9.56 1.30
CA PRO A 22 15.35 9.56 -0.05
C PRO A 22 16.84 9.91 -0.14
N LEU A 23 17.37 10.69 0.80
CA LEU A 23 18.78 11.08 0.84
C LEU A 23 19.66 10.04 1.57
N GLY A 24 19.05 9.06 2.25
CA GLY A 24 19.78 8.04 3.02
C GLY A 24 20.53 8.58 4.24
N LEU A 25 20.31 9.84 4.63
CA LEU A 25 20.98 10.49 5.75
C LEU A 25 20.25 10.22 7.08
N ASN A 26 20.85 10.64 8.21
CA ASN A 26 20.22 10.45 9.51
C ASN A 26 18.97 11.33 9.67
N LEU A 27 17.83 10.71 9.99
CA LEU A 27 16.51 11.35 10.15
C LEU A 27 16.29 12.02 11.49
N ASN A 28 17.11 11.72 12.50
CA ASN A 28 16.87 12.18 13.87
C ASN A 28 16.93 13.71 14.02
N ILE A 29 17.46 14.41 13.02
CA ILE A 29 17.61 15.86 13.00
C ILE A 29 16.28 16.56 12.66
N ASP A 30 15.38 15.90 11.91
CA ASP A 30 14.12 16.48 11.42
C ASP A 30 12.99 15.43 11.37
N LYS A 31 12.64 14.91 12.55
CA LYS A 31 11.58 13.90 12.67
C LYS A 31 10.25 14.58 12.95
N ILE A 32 9.28 14.39 12.06
CA ILE A 32 7.89 14.81 12.25
C ILE A 32 7.02 13.64 12.76
N PRO A 33 5.94 13.91 13.52
CA PRO A 33 5.01 12.85 13.94
C PRO A 33 4.27 12.24 12.75
N PHE A 34 3.85 10.98 12.87
CA PHE A 34 3.09 10.30 11.81
C PHE A 34 1.74 10.98 11.55
N HIS A 35 1.00 11.29 12.62
CA HIS A 35 -0.23 12.05 12.53
C HIS A 35 0.04 13.54 12.83
N PRO A 36 -0.50 14.49 12.04
CA PRO A 36 -1.45 14.29 10.92
C PRO A 36 -0.79 14.03 9.56
N TYR A 37 0.52 14.26 9.44
CA TYR A 37 1.21 14.40 8.15
C TYR A 37 1.11 13.18 7.24
N PHE A 38 1.61 12.03 7.70
CA PHE A 38 1.58 10.80 6.91
C PHE A 38 0.17 10.19 6.87
N THR A 39 -0.64 10.37 7.91
CA THR A 39 -2.05 9.93 7.88
C THR A 39 -2.82 10.55 6.71
N VAL A 40 -2.72 11.87 6.52
CA VAL A 40 -3.42 12.56 5.42
C VAL A 40 -2.86 12.14 4.07
N LYS A 41 -1.53 12.02 3.96
CA LYS A 41 -0.86 11.54 2.73
C LYS A 41 -1.31 10.14 2.35
N ASP A 42 -1.41 9.22 3.31
CA ASP A 42 -1.80 7.83 3.08
C ASP A 42 -3.28 7.73 2.68
N ILE A 43 -4.17 8.52 3.30
CA ILE A 43 -5.59 8.60 2.91
C ILE A 43 -5.71 9.05 1.45
N LEU A 44 -4.96 10.07 1.03
CA LEU A 44 -4.95 10.52 -0.37
C LEU A 44 -4.51 9.38 -1.31
N GLY A 45 -3.41 8.69 -0.97
CA GLY A 45 -2.92 7.55 -1.74
C GLY A 45 -3.95 6.42 -1.82
N PHE A 46 -4.62 6.10 -0.72
CA PHE A 46 -5.68 5.10 -0.68
C PHE A 46 -6.88 5.47 -1.55
N LEU A 47 -7.30 6.74 -1.56
CA LEU A 47 -8.38 7.21 -2.42
C LEU A 47 -8.01 7.10 -3.91
N MET A 48 -6.76 7.42 -4.27
CA MET A 48 -6.27 7.27 -5.64
C MET A 48 -6.26 5.81 -6.10
N THR A 49 -5.80 4.88 -5.26
CA THR A 49 -5.79 3.44 -5.61
C THR A 49 -7.21 2.88 -5.69
N LEU A 50 -8.09 3.27 -4.76
CA LEU A 50 -9.51 2.88 -4.79
C LEU A 50 -10.21 3.39 -6.05
N PHE A 51 -9.92 4.61 -6.49
CA PHE A 51 -10.48 5.18 -7.71
C PHE A 51 -10.03 4.42 -8.96
N MET A 52 -8.73 4.07 -9.06
CA MET A 52 -8.25 3.24 -10.17
C MET A 52 -8.86 1.84 -10.14
N PHE A 53 -8.99 1.25 -8.96
CA PHE A 53 -9.63 -0.05 -8.79
C PHE A 53 -11.11 -0.01 -9.18
N SER A 54 -11.84 1.04 -8.81
CA SER A 54 -13.27 1.17 -9.15
C SER A 54 -13.49 1.31 -10.66
N ILE A 55 -12.58 1.97 -11.39
CA ILE A 55 -12.62 2.00 -12.86
C ILE A 55 -12.52 0.58 -13.43
N VAL A 56 -11.57 -0.22 -12.95
CA VAL A 56 -11.40 -1.61 -13.41
C VAL A 56 -12.67 -2.40 -13.12
N VAL A 57 -13.21 -2.33 -11.90
CA VAL A 57 -14.39 -3.13 -11.53
C VAL A 57 -15.67 -2.70 -12.24
N LEU A 58 -15.92 -1.38 -12.35
CA LEU A 58 -17.22 -0.87 -12.83
C LEU A 58 -17.28 -0.65 -14.33
N ILE A 59 -16.15 -0.30 -14.97
CA ILE A 59 -16.12 0.07 -16.40
C ILE A 59 -15.52 -1.06 -17.24
N MET A 60 -14.44 -1.70 -16.79
CA MET A 60 -13.73 -2.72 -17.57
C MET A 60 -13.42 -3.99 -16.75
N PRO A 61 -14.44 -4.71 -16.24
CA PRO A 61 -14.27 -5.78 -15.24
C PRO A 61 -13.41 -6.96 -15.72
N TYR A 62 -13.27 -7.15 -17.03
CA TYR A 62 -12.56 -8.28 -17.62
C TYR A 62 -11.21 -7.92 -18.24
N ILE A 63 -10.76 -6.66 -18.14
CA ILE A 63 -9.50 -6.22 -18.77
C ILE A 63 -8.27 -6.99 -18.28
N LEU A 64 -8.32 -7.54 -17.06
CA LEU A 64 -7.24 -8.32 -16.46
C LEU A 64 -7.50 -9.83 -16.47
N ASN A 65 -8.59 -10.29 -17.09
CA ASN A 65 -8.97 -11.70 -17.13
C ASN A 65 -8.68 -12.32 -18.50
N ASP A 66 -8.41 -13.62 -18.50
CA ASP A 66 -8.39 -14.44 -19.71
C ASP A 66 -9.83 -14.86 -20.08
N ALA A 67 -10.20 -14.69 -21.36
CA ALA A 67 -11.51 -15.08 -21.87
C ALA A 67 -11.74 -16.60 -21.83
N GLU A 68 -10.69 -17.42 -21.85
CA GLU A 68 -10.83 -18.87 -21.78
C GLU A 68 -11.38 -19.34 -20.43
N ASN A 69 -11.17 -18.57 -19.35
CA ASN A 69 -11.68 -18.88 -18.01
C ASN A 69 -13.22 -18.81 -17.88
N PHE A 70 -13.94 -18.38 -18.93
CA PHE A 70 -15.40 -18.47 -18.99
C PHE A 70 -15.91 -19.83 -19.48
N ASN A 71 -15.03 -20.66 -20.06
CA ASN A 71 -15.38 -22.02 -20.47
C ASN A 71 -15.24 -22.99 -19.29
N MET A 72 -16.02 -24.07 -19.33
CA MET A 72 -15.87 -25.16 -18.36
C MET A 72 -14.55 -25.89 -18.61
N ALA A 73 -13.88 -26.27 -17.52
CA ALA A 73 -12.65 -27.07 -17.57
C ALA A 73 -12.86 -28.48 -18.15
#